data_AF-A0A949YW43-F1
#
_entry.id   AF-A0A949YW43-F1
#
_cell.length_a   1.000
_cell.length_b   1.000
_cell.length_c   1.000
_cell.angle_alpha   90.00
_cell.angle_beta   90.00
_cell.angle_gamma   90.00
#
_symmetry.space_group_name_H-M   'P 1'
#
loop_
_entity.id
_entity.type
_entity.pdbx_description
1 polymer ?
#
loop_
_entity_poly.entity_id
_entity_poly.type
_entity_poly.pdbx_seq_one_letter_code
_entity_poly.pdbx_strand_id
1 'polypeptide(L)' 'MPFVERNIGDDPAARDELINAGFRAVPVIRVGDQSVIGFTPVQLRKLLGI' A
#
# COMPACT_ATOMS: atom_id res chain seq x y z
N MET A 1 -10.10 3.17 11.87
CA MET A 1 -9.20 2.00 11.77
C MET A 1 -7.78 2.51 11.92
N PRO A 2 -6.94 1.91 12.78
CA PRO A 2 -5.54 2.28 12.87
C PRO A 2 -4.83 1.88 11.57
N PHE A 3 -4.12 2.82 10.94
CA PHE A 3 -3.25 2.56 9.80
C PHE A 3 -1.88 3.16 10.10
N VAL A 4 -0.83 2.58 9.50
CA VAL A 4 0.52 3.11 9.56
C VAL A 4 0.84 3.63 8.18
N GLU A 5 0.99 4.95 8.06
CA GLU A 5 1.49 5.56 6.83
C GLU A 5 3.02 5.54 6.85
N ARG A 6 3.62 5.04 5.77
CA ARG A 6 5.07 5.11 5.54
C ARG A 6 5.29 5.86 4.23
N ASN A 7 5.93 7.02 4.31
CA ASN A 7 6.29 7.81 3.15
C ASN A 7 7.60 7.30 2.55
N ILE A 8 7.55 6.83 1.31
CA ILE A 8 8.72 6.34 0.58
C ILE A 8 9.70 7.45 0.16
N GLY A 9 9.28 8.71 0.22
CA GLY A 9 10.15 9.86 -0.03
C GLY A 9 11.10 10.14 1.12
N ASP A 10 10.64 9.89 2.35
CA ASP A 10 11.43 10.12 3.57
C ASP A 10 12.09 8.84 4.08
N ASP A 11 11.51 7.67 3.78
CA ASP A 11 12.01 6.35 4.16
C ASP A 11 12.48 5.55 2.92
N PRO A 12 13.78 5.63 2.57
CA PRO A 12 14.34 4.87 1.46
C PRO A 12 14.24 3.35 1.67
N ALA A 13 14.15 2.86 2.92
CA ALA A 13 13.95 1.43 3.17
C ALA A 13 12.53 0.98 2.79
N ALA A 14 11.52 1.81 3.02
CA ALA A 14 10.15 1.55 2.55
C ALA A 14 10.07 1.52 1.02
N ARG A 15 10.82 2.41 0.35
CA ARG A 15 10.94 2.41 -1.11
C ARG A 15 11.57 1.11 -1.61
N ASP A 16 12.67 0.67 -1.00
CA ASP A 16 13.34 -0.57 -1.41
C ASP A 16 12.48 -1.81 -1.13
N GLU A 17 11.72 -1.84 -0.02
CA GLU A 17 10.71 -2.87 0.23
C GLU A 17 9.65 -2.93 -0.87
N LEU A 18 9.15 -1.78 -1.33
CA LEU A 18 8.17 -1.70 -2.41
C LEU A 18 8.73 -2.21 -3.73
N ILE A 19 9.94 -1.80 -4.09
CA ILE A 19 10.62 -2.25 -5.31
C ILE A 19 10.88 -3.75 -5.25
N ASN A 20 11.40 -4.26 -4.13
CA ASN A 20 11.66 -5.69 -3.93
C ASN A 20 10.38 -6.53 -3.94
N ALA A 21 9.27 -5.98 -3.45
CA ALA A 21 7.95 -6.62 -3.53
C ALA A 21 7.33 -6.54 -4.94
N GLY A 22 8.02 -5.95 -5.93
CA GLY A 22 7.57 -5.87 -7.32
C GLY A 22 6.59 -4.73 -7.59
N PHE A 23 6.35 -3.87 -6.61
CA PHE A 23 5.46 -2.72 -6.77
C PHE A 23 6.18 -1.59 -7.49
N ARG A 24 5.61 -1.17 -8.63
CA ARG A 24 6.16 -0.12 -9.49
C ARG A 24 5.35 1.17 -9.47
N ALA A 25 4.22 1.17 -8.78
CA ALA A 25 3.32 2.32 -8.68
C ALA A 25 2.91 2.54 -7.23
N VAL A 26 2.78 3.81 -6.88
CA VAL A 26 2.27 4.28 -5.59
C VAL A 26 0.93 5.01 -5.81
N PRO A 27 0.07 5.11 -4.79
CA PRO A 27 0.20 4.55 -3.43
C PRO A 27 -0.01 3.03 -3.41
N VAL A 28 0.62 2.32 -2.47
CA VAL A 28 0.35 0.90 -2.20
C VAL A 28 -0.31 0.78 -0.83
N ILE A 29 -1.49 0.18 -0.81
CA ILE A 29 -2.28 -0.02 0.40
C ILE A 29 -2.17 -1.49 0.79
N ARG A 30 -1.59 -1.77 1.96
CA ARG A 30 -1.56 -3.11 2.55
C ARG A 30 -2.63 -3.23 3.64
N VAL A 31 -3.50 -4.22 3.51
CA VAL A 31 -4.51 -4.56 4.51
C VAL A 31 -4.37 -6.07 4.79
N GLY A 32 -3.79 -6.41 5.93
CA GLY A 32 -3.43 -7.80 6.25
C GLY A 32 -2.46 -8.38 5.22
N ASP A 33 -2.81 -9.53 4.64
CA ASP A 33 -2.05 -10.20 3.56
C ASP A 33 -2.34 -9.63 2.16
N GLN A 34 -3.31 -8.73 2.02
CA GLN A 34 -3.67 -8.18 0.73
C GLN A 34 -2.97 -6.85 0.48
N SER A 35 -2.36 -6.72 -0.70
CA SER A 35 -1.75 -5.48 -1.17
C SER A 35 -2.52 -4.98 -2.39
N VAL A 36 -2.92 -3.71 -2.39
CA VAL A 36 -3.50 -3.03 -3.54
C VAL A 36 -2.56 -1.96 -4.03
N ILE A 37 -2.37 -1.93 -5.33
CA ILE A 37 -1.58 -0.91 -6.02
C ILE A 37 -2.55 0.14 -6.55
N GLY A 38 -2.25 1.40 -6.24
CA GLY A 38 -3.08 2.55 -6.59
C GLY A 38 -4.21 2.81 -5.59
N PHE A 39 -4.86 3.95 -5.76
CA PHE A 39 -6.02 4.33 -4.97
C PHE A 39 -7.29 4.04 -5.77
N THR A 40 -7.88 2.85 -5.56
CA THR A 40 -9.17 2.48 -6.16
C THR A 40 -10.22 2.36 -5.05
N PRO A 41 -11.17 3.32 -4.92
CA PRO A 41 -12.14 3.31 -3.83
C PRO A 41 -13.03 2.06 -3.82
N VAL A 42 -13.31 1.48 -4.99
CA VAL A 42 -14.08 0.22 -5.11
C VAL A 42 -13.29 -0.98 -4.58
N GLN A 43 -12.00 -1.09 -4.93
CA GLN A 43 -11.16 -2.18 -4.42
C GLN A 43 -10.90 -2.01 -2.92
N LEU A 44 -10.69 -0.78 -2.46
CA LEU A 44 -10.47 -0.50 -1.04
C LEU A 44 -11.69 -0.89 -0.19
N ARG A 45 -12.90 -0.51 -0.63
CA ARG A 45 -14.16 -0.94 -0.01
C ARG A 45 -14.28 -2.47 0.05
N LYS A 46 -13.99 -3.15 -1.06
CA LYS A 46 -13.99 -4.61 -1.14
C LYS A 46 -12.98 -5.27 -0.19
N LEU A 47 -11.78 -4.68 -0.02
CA LEU A 47 -10.79 -5.15 0.94
C LEU A 47 -11.20 -4.91 2.39
N LEU A 48 -11.82 -3.76 2.65
CA LEU A 48 -12.29 -3.40 3.99
C LEU A 48 -13.61 -4.11 4.35
N GLY A 49 -14.23 -4.82 3.41
CA GLY A 49 -15.49 -5.53 3.60
C GLY A 49 -16.69 -4.60 3.81
N ILE A 50 -16.64 -3.37 3.29
CA ILE A 50 -17.66 -2.32 3.44
C ILE A 50 -18.21 -1.81 2.11
#